data_AF-A0A2G1ZSP1-F1
#
_entry.id   AF-A0A2G1ZSP1-F1
#
_cell.length_a   1.000
_cell.length_b   1.000
_cell.length_c   1.000
_cell.angle_alpha   90.00
_cell.angle_beta   90.00
_cell.angle_gamma   90.00
#
_symmetry.space_group_name_H-M   'P 1'
#
loop_
_entity.id
_entity.type
_entity.pdbx_description
1 polymer ?
#
loop_
_entity_poly.entity_id
_entity_poly.type
_entity_poly.pdbx_seq_one_letter_code
_entity_poly.pdbx_strand_id
1 'polypeptide(L)'
;MHYLEDHSSHVENNHMSADLSANRSASLRNALGLLDERSRDILEQRWLSEDKQTLHQLAAKYDVSAERIRQLEKNAMNKLRGAIGS
;
A
#
# COMPACT_ATOMS: atom_id res chain seq x y z
N MET A 1 -48.68 20.58 -23.86
CA MET A 1 -47.31 21.06 -24.12
C MET A 1 -46.43 20.56 -23.00
N HIS A 2 -45.20 20.17 -23.38
CA HIS A 2 -44.29 19.21 -22.77
C HIS A 2 -43.94 19.43 -21.28
N TYR A 3 -43.63 18.33 -20.60
CA TYR A 3 -43.41 18.18 -19.16
C TYR A 3 -42.19 18.96 -18.61
N LEU A 4 -42.38 19.45 -17.38
CA LEU A 4 -41.46 19.78 -16.28
C LEU A 4 -39.96 19.95 -16.57
N GLU A 5 -39.45 21.12 -16.16
CA GLU A 5 -38.06 21.38 -15.75
C GLU A 5 -37.51 20.24 -14.88
N ASP A 6 -36.58 19.45 -15.44
CA ASP A 6 -35.71 18.57 -14.66
C ASP A 6 -34.59 19.39 -14.04
N HIS A 7 -34.86 19.91 -12.85
CA HIS A 7 -33.84 20.37 -11.91
C HIS A 7 -33.27 19.15 -11.15
N SER A 8 -32.48 18.30 -11.82
CA SER A 8 -31.94 17.09 -11.16
C SER A 8 -30.54 16.68 -11.61
N SER A 9 -29.56 17.59 -11.64
CA SER A 9 -28.16 17.16 -11.69
C SER A 9 -27.26 17.91 -10.70
N HIS A 10 -27.79 18.18 -9.50
CA HIS A 10 -27.00 18.60 -8.33
C HIS A 10 -26.83 17.48 -7.30
N VAL A 11 -26.80 16.25 -7.76
CA VAL A 11 -26.11 15.13 -7.12
C VAL A 11 -25.15 14.73 -8.24
N GLU A 12 -23.83 14.73 -8.11
CA GLU A 12 -23.08 13.68 -7.44
C GLU A 12 -21.63 14.15 -7.27
N ASN A 13 -21.26 14.76 -6.13
CA ASN A 13 -19.83 15.06 -5.90
C ASN A 13 -19.34 14.74 -4.48
N ASN A 14 -20.16 14.09 -3.66
CA ASN A 14 -19.78 13.76 -2.27
C ASN A 14 -19.58 12.26 -2.00
N HIS A 15 -19.96 11.37 -2.92
CA HIS A 15 -19.73 9.92 -2.77
C HIS A 15 -18.36 9.46 -3.31
N MET A 16 -17.73 10.23 -4.20
CA MET A 16 -16.46 9.86 -4.84
C MET A 16 -15.27 9.87 -3.87
N SER A 17 -15.28 10.75 -2.87
CA SER A 17 -14.15 10.93 -1.93
C SER A 17 -14.05 9.80 -0.90
N ALA A 18 -15.20 9.39 -0.35
CA ALA A 18 -15.28 8.27 0.59
C ALA A 18 -14.90 6.95 -0.08
N ASP A 19 -15.45 6.69 -1.27
CA ASP A 19 -15.14 5.51 -2.08
C ASP A 19 -13.65 5.42 -2.43
N LEU A 20 -13.05 6.53 -2.87
CA LEU A 20 -11.63 6.57 -3.22
C LEU A 20 -10.72 6.34 -2.00
N SER A 21 -11.10 6.79 -0.80
CA SER A 21 -10.35 6.53 0.43
C SER A 21 -10.48 5.09 0.93
N ALA A 22 -11.69 4.52 0.82
CA ALA A 22 -11.97 3.12 1.13
C ALA A 22 -11.22 2.18 0.17
N ASN A 23 -11.26 2.48 -1.13
CA ASN A 23 -10.56 1.73 -2.17
C ASN A 23 -9.04 1.77 -1.96
N ARG A 24 -8.46 2.95 -1.69
CA ARG A 24 -7.02 3.07 -1.37
C ARG A 24 -6.62 2.27 -0.14
N SER A 25 -7.45 2.28 0.90
CA SER A 25 -7.20 1.51 2.13
C SER A 25 -7.31 0.00 1.91
N ALA A 26 -8.28 -0.43 1.09
CA ALA A 26 -8.45 -1.83 0.71
C ALA A 26 -7.29 -2.33 -0.16
N SER A 27 -6.88 -1.55 -1.16
CA SER A 27 -5.73 -1.84 -2.01
C SER A 27 -4.43 -1.95 -1.20
N LEU A 28 -4.21 -1.04 -0.24
CA LEU A 28 -3.06 -1.12 0.67
C LEU A 28 -3.09 -2.39 1.53
N ARG A 29 -4.23 -2.71 2.15
CA ARG A 29 -4.38 -3.95 2.94
C ARG A 29 -4.13 -5.20 2.11
N ASN A 30 -4.67 -5.23 0.89
CA ASN A 30 -4.47 -6.34 -0.03
C ASN A 30 -2.99 -6.43 -0.47
N ALA A 31 -2.37 -5.31 -0.78
CA ALA A 31 -0.94 -5.22 -1.09
C ALA A 31 -0.07 -5.80 0.03
N LEU A 32 -0.36 -5.42 1.28
CA LEU A 32 0.34 -5.93 2.46
C LEU A 32 0.13 -7.44 2.66
N GLY A 33 -1.03 -7.97 2.27
CA GLY A 33 -1.31 -9.41 2.25
C GLY A 33 -0.60 -10.18 1.13
N LEU A 34 -0.24 -9.51 0.02
CA LEU A 34 0.55 -10.09 -1.08
C LEU A 34 2.06 -10.11 -0.80
N LEU A 35 2.50 -9.43 0.26
CA LEU A 35 3.88 -9.47 0.72
C LEU A 35 4.14 -10.78 1.47
N ASP A 36 5.31 -11.34 1.24
CA ASP A 36 5.80 -12.44 2.07
C ASP A 36 6.05 -11.93 3.49
N GLU A 37 5.85 -12.78 4.51
CA GLU A 37 5.95 -12.39 5.92
C GLU A 37 7.29 -11.72 6.23
N ARG A 38 8.38 -12.26 5.67
CA ARG A 38 9.73 -11.68 5.83
C ARG A 38 9.86 -10.31 5.17
N SER A 39 9.29 -10.15 3.98
CA SER A 39 9.33 -8.88 3.25
C SER A 39 8.54 -7.78 3.96
N ARG A 40 7.39 -8.15 4.56
CA ARG A 40 6.59 -7.25 5.39
C ARG A 40 7.37 -6.82 6.64
N ASP A 41 7.96 -7.76 7.39
CA ASP A 41 8.76 -7.41 8.57
C ASP A 41 9.95 -6.52 8.21
N ILE A 42 10.68 -6.81 7.12
CA ILE A 42 11.79 -5.94 6.67
C ILE A 42 11.30 -4.51 6.39
N LEU A 43 10.14 -4.35 5.76
CA LEU A 43 9.54 -3.03 5.51
C LEU A 43 9.12 -2.35 6.81
N GLU A 44 8.48 -3.08 7.72
CA GLU A 44 8.06 -2.56 9.03
C GLU A 44 9.28 -2.10 9.84
N GLN A 45 10.31 -2.93 9.95
CA GLN A 45 11.55 -2.64 10.69
C GLN A 45 12.32 -1.45 10.11
N ARG A 46 12.22 -1.19 8.80
CA ARG A 46 12.96 -0.10 8.13
C ARG A 46 12.19 1.21 7.99
N TRP A 47 10.86 1.13 7.86
CA TRP A 47 10.02 2.28 7.53
C TRP A 47 9.05 2.67 8.64
N LEU A 48 8.51 1.70 9.37
CA LEU A 48 7.46 1.88 10.37
C LEU A 48 7.98 1.81 11.82
N SER A 49 9.16 1.23 12.03
CA SER A 49 9.83 1.17 13.33
C SER A 49 10.49 2.51 13.67
N GLU A 50 10.39 2.91 14.95
CA GLU A 50 11.11 4.07 15.49
C GLU A 50 12.63 3.84 15.49
N ASP A 51 13.05 2.62 15.84
CA ASP A 51 14.44 2.17 15.70
C ASP A 51 14.60 1.50 14.33
N LYS A 52 15.10 2.27 13.36
CA LYS A 52 15.24 1.79 11.98
C LYS A 52 16.40 0.82 11.89
N GLN A 53 16.07 -0.45 11.65
CA GLN A 53 17.11 -1.46 11.47
C GLN A 53 17.87 -1.24 10.17
N THR A 54 19.18 -1.40 10.23
CA THR A 54 20.02 -1.34 9.04
C THR A 54 19.91 -2.64 8.24
N LEU A 55 20.25 -2.59 6.95
CA LEU A 55 20.35 -3.79 6.11
C LEU A 55 21.22 -4.90 6.74
N HIS A 56 22.32 -4.51 7.40
CA HIS A 56 23.23 -5.45 8.05
C HIS A 56 22.62 -6.12 9.30
N GLN A 57 21.83 -5.37 10.09
CA GLN A 57 21.14 -5.92 11.25
C GLN A 57 20.06 -6.93 10.84
N LEU A 58 19.27 -6.59 9.81
CA LEU A 58 18.27 -7.50 9.27
C LEU A 58 18.91 -8.72 8.59
N ALA A 59 20.02 -8.51 7.89
CA ALA A 59 20.82 -9.59 7.31
C ALA A 59 21.29 -10.58 8.39
N ALA A 60 21.83 -10.07 9.50
CA ALA A 60 22.24 -10.90 10.63
C ALA A 60 21.05 -11.59 11.31
N LYS A 61 19.92 -10.88 11.51
CA LYS A 61 18.69 -11.43 12.12
C LYS A 61 18.12 -12.60 11.32
N TYR A 62 18.14 -12.50 10.00
CA TYR A 62 17.56 -13.50 9.09
C TYR A 62 18.57 -14.50 8.53
N ASP A 63 19.84 -14.42 8.94
CA ASP A 63 20.95 -15.22 8.41
C ASP A 63 21.03 -15.20 6.87
N VAL A 64 20.92 -13.99 6.31
CA VAL A 64 21.00 -13.75 4.86
C VAL A 64 21.93 -12.58 4.57
N SER A 65 22.39 -12.45 3.32
CA SER A 65 23.21 -11.31 2.93
C SER A 65 22.42 -9.99 2.92
N ALA A 66 23.10 -8.86 3.19
CA ALA A 66 22.49 -7.52 3.10
C ALA A 66 21.86 -7.24 1.72
N GLU A 67 22.46 -7.76 0.64
CA GLU A 67 21.88 -7.68 -0.70
C GLU A 67 20.55 -8.45 -0.79
N ARG A 68 20.42 -9.59 -0.11
CA ARG A 68 19.17 -10.35 -0.09
C ARG A 68 18.05 -9.54 0.59
N ILE A 69 18.34 -8.87 1.70
CA ILE A 69 17.40 -7.96 2.36
C ILE A 69 16.99 -6.83 1.43
N ARG A 70 17.94 -6.23 0.71
CA ARG A 70 17.67 -5.19 -0.29
C ARG A 70 16.74 -5.68 -1.41
N GLN A 71 16.94 -6.88 -1.91
CA GLN A 71 16.07 -7.48 -2.93
C GLN A 71 14.65 -7.72 -2.40
N LEU A 72 14.52 -8.21 -1.16
CA LEU A 72 13.22 -8.40 -0.50
C LEU A 72 12.47 -7.07 -0.33
N GLU A 73 13.16 -6.03 0.15
CA GLU A 73 12.61 -4.67 0.26
C GLU A 73 12.13 -4.15 -1.10
N LYS A 74 12.97 -4.25 -2.13
CA LYS A 74 12.64 -3.78 -3.48
C LYS A 74 11.42 -4.52 -4.07
N ASN A 75 11.38 -5.84 -3.91
CA ASN A 75 10.26 -6.65 -4.37
C ASN A 75 8.96 -6.23 -3.67
N ALA A 76 9.04 -6.04 -2.35
CA ALA A 76 7.91 -5.62 -1.54
C ALA A 76 7.39 -4.23 -1.92
N MET A 77 8.28 -3.25 -2.11
CA MET A 77 7.91 -1.92 -2.60
C MET A 77 7.31 -1.95 -4.01
N ASN A 78 7.80 -2.82 -4.90
CA ASN A 78 7.20 -2.99 -6.23
C ASN A 78 5.78 -3.55 -6.14
N LYS A 79 5.53 -4.55 -5.28
CA LYS A 79 4.18 -5.09 -5.04
C LYS A 79 3.24 -4.03 -4.47
N LEU A 80 3.71 -3.25 -3.49
CA LEU A 80 2.97 -2.13 -2.90
C LEU A 80 2.59 -1.07 -3.94
N ARG A 81 3.56 -0.66 -4.77
CA ARG A 81 3.32 0.30 -5.87
C ARG A 81 2.35 -0.24 -6.90
N GLY A 82 2.47 -1.52 -7.27
CA GLY A 82 1.54 -2.18 -8.18
C GLY A 82 0.11 -2.17 -7.65
N ALA A 83 -0.09 -2.52 -6.38
CA ALA A 83 -1.43 -2.60 -5.80
C ALA A 83 -2.09 -1.23 -5.55
N ILE A 84 -1.32 -0.18 -5.25
CA ILE A 84 -1.86 1.18 -5.04
C ILE A 84 -2.05 1.92 -6.37
N GLY A 85 -1.23 1.62 -7.38
CA GLY A 85 -1.24 2.27 -8.69
C GLY A 85 -2.05 1.55 -9.77
N SER A 86 -2.72 0.44 -9.45
CA SER A 86 -3.63 -0.28 -10.36
C SER A 86 -5.09 0.07 -10.13
#